data_AF-V4AV35-F1
#
_entry.id   AF-V4AV35-F1
#
_cell.length_a   1.000
_cell.length_b   1.000
_cell.length_c   1.000
_cell.angle_alpha   90.00
_cell.angle_beta   90.00
_cell.angle_gamma   90.00
#
_symmetry.space_group_name_H-M   'P 1'
#
loop_
_entity.id
_entity.type
_entity.pdbx_description
1 polymer ?
#
loop_
_entity_poly.entity_id
_entity_poly.type
_entity_poly.pdbx_seq_one_letter_code
_entity_poly.pdbx_strand_id
1 'polypeptide(L)'
;IGSTLTMYIDINQDRYAFEASRAGIQMAVHPYDEPIGFGTGTVSLSPGNHYDIKVSVKKYNYLPAPHNSFENRNCIERKDIAAKVMKYFPRYTFKACQLECLTDLILDTCHCMVEFMVPTTQLRYCNVYEREHCVHTIIIQAEASFHSICNCSHPCYETVYDVDSSSVVFPAKSFSDYLIKQNISESYDHARNNLIQITISFKYSMLEEINHVPKLTVGQAISDLGGYMGFFLGASILTLVEIIEVVYRS
;
A
#
# COMPACT_ATOMS: atom_id res chain seq x y z
N ILE A 1 13.04 25.94 -0.11
CA ILE A 1 14.10 24.94 -0.38
C ILE A 1 13.45 23.58 -0.12
N GLY A 2 13.03 22.87 -1.17
CA GLY A 2 12.32 21.60 -1.01
C GLY A 2 13.29 20.46 -0.69
N SER A 3 12.94 19.62 0.28
CA SER A 3 13.72 18.42 0.60
C SER A 3 13.71 17.49 -0.61
N THR A 4 14.89 17.22 -1.16
CA THR A 4 15.12 16.32 -2.29
C THR A 4 16.12 15.25 -1.86
N LEU A 5 15.88 14.01 -2.27
CA LEU A 5 16.83 12.91 -2.09
C LEU A 5 17.37 12.54 -3.46
N THR A 6 18.67 12.70 -3.69
CA THR A 6 19.34 12.28 -4.93
C THR A 6 20.29 11.14 -4.63
N MET A 7 20.17 10.06 -5.40
CA MET A 7 20.97 8.86 -5.27
C MET A 7 21.57 8.48 -6.63
N TYR A 8 22.77 7.93 -6.59
CA TYR A 8 23.42 7.29 -7.73
C TYR A 8 23.62 5.83 -7.36
N ILE A 9 23.15 4.93 -8.21
CA ILE A 9 23.19 3.49 -7.96
C ILE A 9 23.94 2.85 -9.12
N ASP A 10 24.95 2.06 -8.78
CA ASP A 10 25.62 1.16 -9.70
C ASP A 10 25.04 -0.24 -9.50
N ILE A 11 24.37 -0.78 -10.52
CA ILE A 11 23.79 -2.13 -10.44
C ILE A 11 24.83 -3.23 -10.63
N ASN A 12 26.03 -2.90 -11.12
CA ASN A 12 27.15 -3.81 -11.30
C ASN A 12 26.74 -5.14 -11.99
N GLN A 13 26.31 -5.04 -13.25
CA GLN A 13 25.80 -6.20 -14.01
C GLN A 13 26.82 -7.34 -14.12
N ASP A 14 28.12 -7.05 -14.05
CA ASP A 14 29.19 -8.06 -14.11
C ASP A 14 29.17 -9.04 -12.91
N ARG A 15 28.41 -8.70 -11.85
CA ARG A 15 28.21 -9.53 -10.66
C ARG A 15 26.89 -10.29 -10.67
N TYR A 16 26.08 -10.15 -11.71
CA TYR A 16 24.80 -10.87 -11.79
C TYR A 16 25.04 -12.38 -11.87
N ALA A 17 24.14 -13.15 -11.26
CA ALA A 17 24.11 -14.59 -11.47
C ALA A 17 23.83 -14.88 -12.97
N PHE A 18 24.34 -16.01 -13.45
CA PHE A 18 24.24 -16.42 -14.86
C PHE A 18 22.78 -16.38 -15.35
N GLU A 19 22.54 -15.85 -16.56
CA GLU A 19 21.22 -15.75 -17.23
C GLU A 19 20.17 -14.80 -16.60
N ALA A 20 20.59 -13.69 -16.01
CA ALA A 20 19.64 -12.65 -15.60
C ALA A 20 18.86 -12.07 -16.81
N SER A 21 17.53 -12.20 -16.79
CA SER A 21 16.64 -11.74 -17.87
C SER A 21 16.33 -10.23 -17.84
N ARG A 22 16.63 -9.55 -16.72
CA ARG A 22 16.36 -8.12 -16.50
C ARG A 22 17.51 -7.47 -15.76
N ALA A 23 17.85 -6.23 -16.15
CA ALA A 23 18.83 -5.40 -15.48
C ALA A 23 18.20 -4.09 -15.02
N GLY A 24 18.50 -3.70 -13.78
CA GLY A 24 17.88 -2.55 -13.11
C GLY A 24 17.49 -2.87 -11.68
N ILE A 25 16.72 -1.97 -11.08
CA ILE A 25 16.21 -2.09 -9.72
C ILE A 25 14.70 -1.89 -9.68
N GLN A 26 14.06 -2.43 -8.65
CA GLN A 26 12.67 -2.11 -8.32
C GLN A 26 12.62 -1.26 -7.06
N MET A 27 11.84 -0.18 -7.12
CA MET A 27 11.68 0.76 -6.01
C MET A 27 10.22 0.79 -5.58
N ALA A 28 9.97 0.73 -4.27
CA ALA A 28 8.67 0.96 -3.66
C ALA A 28 8.77 2.14 -2.68
N VAL A 29 7.73 2.98 -2.61
CA VAL A 29 7.61 4.03 -1.61
C VAL A 29 6.42 3.67 -0.72
N HIS A 30 6.63 3.62 0.59
CA HIS A 30 5.63 3.19 1.55
C HIS A 30 5.79 3.93 2.89
N PRO A 31 4.76 3.93 3.76
CA PRO A 31 4.87 4.45 5.13
C PRO A 31 5.98 3.76 5.92
N TYR A 32 6.68 4.50 6.78
CA TYR A 32 7.79 3.98 7.58
C TYR A 32 7.40 2.81 8.51
N ASP A 33 6.17 2.82 9.03
CA ASP A 33 5.65 1.85 9.99
C ASP A 33 4.97 0.63 9.33
N GLU A 34 4.96 0.57 8.00
CA GLU A 34 4.35 -0.52 7.25
C GLU A 34 5.42 -1.28 6.45
N PRO A 35 5.49 -2.62 6.52
CA PRO A 35 6.41 -3.39 5.68
C PRO A 35 6.00 -3.30 4.21
N ILE A 36 6.98 -3.47 3.32
CA ILE A 36 6.72 -3.59 1.88
C ILE A 36 5.83 -4.81 1.65
N GLY A 37 4.63 -4.59 1.10
CA GLY A 37 3.70 -5.65 0.78
C GLY A 37 4.06 -6.40 -0.50
N PHE A 38 3.58 -7.64 -0.64
CA PHE A 38 3.63 -8.38 -1.90
C PHE A 38 2.80 -7.65 -2.97
N GLY A 39 3.38 -7.47 -4.16
CA GLY A 39 2.66 -6.99 -5.36
C GLY A 39 2.27 -5.50 -5.38
N THR A 40 2.73 -4.67 -4.44
CA THR A 40 2.30 -3.26 -4.41
C THR A 40 3.23 -2.32 -5.17
N GLY A 41 2.69 -1.63 -6.19
CA GLY A 41 3.10 -0.28 -6.61
C GLY A 41 4.57 -0.03 -6.89
N THR A 42 5.35 -1.05 -7.28
CA THR A 42 6.79 -0.87 -7.53
C THR A 42 7.05 -0.18 -8.86
N VAL A 43 8.02 0.73 -8.90
CA VAL A 43 8.56 1.31 -10.13
C VAL A 43 9.83 0.57 -10.52
N SER A 44 9.90 0.09 -11.77
CA SER A 44 11.12 -0.53 -12.32
C SER A 44 12.01 0.53 -12.95
N LEU A 45 13.28 0.57 -12.54
CA LEU A 45 14.26 1.57 -12.95
C LEU A 45 15.40 0.88 -13.70
N SER A 46 15.60 1.20 -14.97
CA SER A 46 16.62 0.63 -15.83
C SER A 46 17.90 1.47 -15.84
N PRO A 47 19.07 0.83 -16.05
CA PRO A 47 20.35 1.54 -16.13
C PRO A 47 20.39 2.57 -17.26
N GLY A 48 21.28 3.53 -17.08
CA GLY A 48 21.51 4.63 -18.00
C GLY A 48 20.46 5.72 -17.91
N ASN A 49 19.54 5.70 -16.95
CA ASN A 49 18.51 6.73 -16.88
C ASN A 49 18.61 7.50 -15.58
N HIS A 50 18.37 8.81 -15.68
CA HIS A 50 18.04 9.64 -14.54
C HIS A 50 16.54 9.65 -14.39
N TYR A 51 16.05 9.13 -13.26
CA TYR A 51 14.65 9.14 -12.89
C TYR A 51 14.33 10.31 -11.97
N ASP A 52 13.37 11.13 -12.36
CA ASP A 52 12.72 12.10 -11.47
C ASP A 52 11.42 11.48 -10.95
N ILE A 53 11.43 11.18 -9.66
CA ILE A 53 10.37 10.51 -8.91
C ILE A 53 9.64 11.58 -8.09
N LYS A 54 8.38 11.81 -8.46
CA LYS A 54 7.48 12.71 -7.75
C LYS A 54 6.54 11.92 -6.86
N VAL A 55 6.57 12.20 -5.57
CA VAL A 55 5.74 11.54 -4.56
C VAL A 55 4.59 12.46 -4.16
N SER A 56 3.37 11.98 -4.23
CA SER A 56 2.18 12.61 -3.66
C SER A 56 1.61 11.76 -2.54
N VAL A 57 1.13 12.40 -1.47
CA VAL A 57 0.62 11.71 -0.29
C VAL A 57 -0.87 11.92 -0.21
N LYS A 58 -1.63 10.82 -0.17
CA LYS A 58 -3.07 10.80 0.03
C LYS A 58 -3.40 10.14 1.35
N LYS A 59 -4.23 10.78 2.16
CA LYS A 59 -4.77 10.20 3.38
C LYS A 59 -6.24 9.86 3.15
N TYR A 60 -6.59 8.60 3.31
CA TYR A 60 -7.96 8.14 3.28
C TYR A 60 -8.48 8.04 4.70
N ASN A 61 -9.69 8.54 4.94
CA ASN A 61 -10.46 8.31 6.16
C ASN A 61 -11.79 7.65 5.77
N TYR A 62 -11.91 6.37 6.10
CA TYR A 62 -13.06 5.53 5.82
C TYR A 62 -14.10 5.62 6.94
N LEU A 63 -15.35 5.27 6.63
CA LEU A 63 -16.41 5.22 7.63
C LEU A 63 -16.30 3.95 8.49
N PRO A 64 -16.34 4.05 9.82
CA PRO A 64 -16.36 2.88 10.69
C PRO A 64 -17.69 2.13 10.59
N ALA A 65 -17.82 1.06 11.38
CA ALA A 65 -19.10 0.37 11.54
C ALA A 65 -20.22 1.36 11.86
N PRO A 66 -21.41 1.22 11.24
CA PRO A 66 -21.91 0.07 10.47
C PRO A 66 -21.75 0.19 8.93
N HIS A 67 -20.90 1.10 8.42
CA HIS A 67 -20.93 1.51 7.02
C HIS A 67 -20.21 0.59 6.02
N ASN A 68 -19.67 -0.57 6.44
CA ASN A 68 -19.04 -1.58 5.58
C ASN A 68 -18.10 -0.99 4.51
N SER A 69 -17.10 -0.21 4.94
CA SER A 69 -16.20 0.51 4.03
C SER A 69 -15.37 -0.38 3.08
N PHE A 70 -15.30 -1.70 3.29
CA PHE A 70 -14.50 -2.62 2.49
C PHE A 70 -15.25 -3.94 2.24
N GLU A 71 -15.70 -4.22 1.00
CA GLU A 71 -16.28 -5.52 0.57
C GLU A 71 -17.15 -6.21 1.65
N ASN A 72 -18.17 -5.52 2.17
CA ASN A 72 -19.08 -5.98 3.24
C ASN A 72 -18.45 -6.18 4.64
N ARG A 73 -17.29 -5.60 4.89
CA ARG A 73 -16.62 -5.57 6.19
C ARG A 73 -16.43 -4.15 6.69
N ASN A 74 -16.49 -4.01 8.01
CA ASN A 74 -16.16 -2.78 8.68
C ASN A 74 -14.64 -2.63 8.77
N CYS A 75 -14.17 -1.39 8.67
CA CYS A 75 -12.81 -1.06 9.03
C CYS A 75 -12.64 -1.03 10.55
N ILE A 76 -11.39 -1.15 11.01
CA ILE A 76 -11.06 -1.09 12.44
C ILE A 76 -10.56 0.31 12.81
N GLU A 77 -11.01 0.80 13.96
CA GLU A 77 -10.68 2.15 14.44
C GLU A 77 -9.29 2.20 15.09
N ARG A 78 -8.74 3.41 15.24
CA ARG A 78 -7.40 3.65 15.87
C ARG A 78 -7.27 3.00 17.25
N LYS A 79 -8.34 3.03 18.04
CA LYS A 79 -8.34 2.50 19.41
C LYS A 79 -8.18 0.98 19.41
N ASP A 80 -8.87 0.30 18.50
CA ASP A 80 -8.83 -1.17 18.38
C ASP A 80 -7.51 -1.64 17.76
N ILE A 81 -6.98 -0.88 16.80
CA ILE A 81 -5.64 -1.10 16.23
C ILE A 81 -4.58 -1.03 17.33
N ALA A 82 -4.65 -0.03 18.21
CA ALA A 82 -3.69 0.14 19.30
C ALA A 82 -3.75 -0.99 20.34
N ALA A 83 -4.93 -1.62 20.50
CA ALA A 83 -5.11 -2.77 21.38
C ALA A 83 -4.69 -4.10 20.75
N LYS A 84 -4.50 -4.14 19.42
CA LYS A 84 -4.16 -5.37 18.68
C LYS A 84 -2.68 -5.70 18.86
N VAL A 85 -2.43 -6.84 19.49
CA VAL A 85 -1.08 -7.39 19.66
C VAL A 85 -0.68 -8.15 18.40
N MET A 86 0.51 -7.84 17.88
CA MET A 86 1.15 -8.49 16.74
C MET A 86 2.29 -9.38 17.23
N LYS A 87 2.54 -10.51 16.57
CA LYS A 87 3.63 -11.43 16.95
C LYS A 87 5.00 -10.91 16.52
N TYR A 88 5.09 -10.38 15.30
CA TYR A 88 6.37 -10.06 14.67
C TYR A 88 6.59 -8.57 14.40
N PHE A 89 5.53 -7.77 14.45
CA PHE A 89 5.58 -6.34 14.19
C PHE A 89 5.27 -5.54 15.46
N PRO A 90 5.84 -4.33 15.62
CA PRO A 90 5.58 -3.51 16.80
C PRO A 90 4.16 -2.91 16.82
N ARG A 91 3.53 -2.78 15.64
CA ARG A 91 2.19 -2.19 15.47
C ARG A 91 1.44 -2.91 14.37
N TYR A 92 0.13 -2.90 14.47
CA TYR A 92 -0.74 -3.39 13.42
C TYR A 92 -0.78 -2.39 12.25
N THR A 93 -0.41 -2.88 11.07
CA THR A 93 -0.79 -2.31 9.78
C THR A 93 -1.46 -3.40 8.95
N PHE A 94 -2.14 -3.02 7.87
CA PHE A 94 -2.75 -4.01 7.00
C PHE A 94 -1.68 -4.94 6.43
N LYS A 95 -0.58 -4.40 5.87
CA LYS A 95 0.50 -5.24 5.32
C LYS A 95 1.25 -6.05 6.36
N ALA A 96 1.46 -5.54 7.57
CA ALA A 96 2.07 -6.29 8.66
C ALA A 96 1.24 -7.52 9.03
N CYS A 97 -0.09 -7.38 9.11
CA CYS A 97 -0.99 -8.51 9.33
C CYS A 97 -0.92 -9.54 8.20
N GLN A 98 -0.86 -9.08 6.94
CA GLN A 98 -0.73 -9.97 5.80
C GLN A 98 0.59 -10.77 5.88
N LEU A 99 1.71 -10.09 6.14
CA LEU A 99 3.02 -10.73 6.21
C LEU A 99 3.14 -11.67 7.42
N GLU A 100 2.57 -11.32 8.57
CA GLU A 100 2.51 -12.20 9.75
C GLU A 100 1.69 -13.47 9.47
N CYS A 101 0.50 -13.34 8.88
CA CYS A 101 -0.33 -14.47 8.51
C CYS A 101 0.37 -15.41 7.51
N LEU A 102 1.00 -14.84 6.46
CA LEU A 102 1.76 -15.63 5.49
C LEU A 102 2.96 -16.32 6.15
N THR A 103 3.63 -15.64 7.07
CA THR A 103 4.75 -16.21 7.83
C THR A 103 4.29 -17.42 8.63
N ASP A 104 3.22 -17.27 9.41
CA ASP A 104 2.64 -18.36 10.19
C ASP A 104 2.21 -19.55 9.30
N LEU A 105 1.56 -19.29 8.17
CA LEU A 105 1.12 -20.33 7.25
C LEU A 105 2.29 -21.17 6.69
N ILE A 106 3.39 -20.52 6.32
CA ILE A 106 4.58 -21.20 5.83
C ILE A 106 5.30 -21.95 6.97
N LEU A 107 5.37 -21.38 8.17
CA LEU A 107 5.97 -22.05 9.33
C LEU A 107 5.19 -23.31 9.73
N ASP A 108 3.86 -23.23 9.71
CA ASP A 108 2.95 -24.33 10.06
C ASP A 108 2.96 -25.44 9.00
N THR A 109 3.21 -25.10 7.74
CA THR A 109 3.13 -26.06 6.61
C THR A 109 4.49 -26.60 6.16
N CYS A 110 5.48 -25.72 6.00
CA CYS A 110 6.81 -26.07 5.47
C CYS A 110 7.87 -26.23 6.55
N HIS A 111 7.62 -25.77 7.79
CA HIS A 111 8.53 -25.88 8.94
C HIS A 111 9.95 -25.35 8.69
N CYS A 112 10.07 -24.31 7.86
CA CYS A 112 11.34 -23.67 7.51
C CYS A 112 11.11 -22.18 7.23
N MET A 113 12.19 -21.39 7.27
CA MET A 113 12.13 -19.94 7.05
C MET A 113 12.69 -19.50 5.68
N VAL A 114 12.20 -18.39 5.15
CA VAL A 114 12.71 -17.71 3.95
C VAL A 114 13.04 -16.25 4.24
N GLU A 115 13.78 -15.59 3.34
CA GLU A 115 14.47 -14.33 3.59
C GLU A 115 13.56 -13.13 3.88
N PHE A 116 12.38 -13.09 3.26
CA PHE A 116 11.43 -11.99 3.44
C PHE A 116 10.61 -12.10 4.74
N MET A 117 10.67 -13.25 5.41
CA MET A 117 9.97 -13.44 6.67
C MET A 117 10.63 -12.63 7.79
N VAL A 118 9.81 -12.18 8.73
CA VAL A 118 10.34 -11.59 9.96
C VAL A 118 11.04 -12.72 10.74
N PRO A 119 12.28 -12.51 11.22
CA PRO A 119 13.04 -13.58 11.86
C PRO A 119 12.32 -14.10 13.10
N THR A 120 11.74 -15.28 12.96
CA THR A 120 11.32 -16.12 14.06
C THR A 120 12.49 -16.97 14.51
N THR A 121 12.60 -17.16 15.81
CA THR A 121 13.73 -17.81 16.51
C THR A 121 14.21 -19.11 15.84
N GLN A 122 15.54 -19.26 15.72
CA GLN A 122 16.32 -20.50 15.52
C GLN A 122 15.79 -21.58 14.55
N LEU A 123 14.94 -21.22 13.59
CA LEU A 123 14.51 -22.14 12.53
C LEU A 123 15.53 -22.16 11.39
N ARG A 124 15.64 -23.29 10.70
CA ARG A 124 16.51 -23.42 9.53
C ARG A 124 15.87 -22.75 8.32
N TYR A 125 16.70 -22.22 7.43
CA TYR A 125 16.24 -21.77 6.12
C TYR A 125 15.72 -22.94 5.27
N CYS A 126 14.67 -22.67 4.49
CA CYS A 126 14.15 -23.61 3.50
C CYS A 126 15.22 -23.85 2.43
N ASN A 127 15.42 -25.11 2.06
CA ASN A 127 16.27 -25.47 0.93
C ASN A 127 15.59 -25.15 -0.41
N VAL A 128 16.31 -25.30 -1.53
CA VAL A 128 15.80 -24.98 -2.87
C VAL A 128 14.51 -25.75 -3.20
N TYR A 129 14.46 -27.04 -2.88
CA TYR A 129 13.28 -27.87 -3.16
C TYR A 129 12.05 -27.40 -2.37
N GLU A 130 12.22 -27.10 -1.07
CA GLU A 130 11.15 -26.61 -0.21
C GLU A 130 10.63 -25.24 -0.64
N ARG A 131 11.53 -24.37 -1.13
CA ARG A 131 11.14 -23.08 -1.68
C ARG A 131 10.25 -23.24 -2.90
N GLU A 132 10.66 -24.06 -3.86
CA GLU A 132 9.95 -24.23 -5.13
C GLU A 132 8.63 -25.00 -4.98
N HIS A 133 8.59 -26.03 -4.13
CA HIS A 133 7.44 -26.94 -4.06
C HIS A 133 6.52 -26.74 -2.85
N CYS A 134 6.97 -26.05 -1.79
CA CYS A 134 6.15 -25.78 -0.61
C CYS A 134 5.84 -24.28 -0.51
N VAL A 135 6.88 -23.46 -0.32
CA VAL A 135 6.72 -22.03 -0.06
C VAL A 135 6.05 -21.31 -1.23
N HIS A 136 6.52 -21.55 -2.45
CA HIS A 136 5.97 -20.93 -3.65
C HIS A 136 4.49 -21.28 -3.87
N THR A 137 4.09 -22.53 -3.61
CA THR A 137 2.68 -22.94 -3.68
C THR A 137 1.81 -22.19 -2.67
N ILE A 138 2.30 -22.03 -1.43
CA ILE A 138 1.60 -21.27 -0.39
C ILE A 138 1.46 -19.80 -0.79
N ILE A 139 2.52 -19.18 -1.32
CA ILE A 139 2.47 -17.77 -1.76
C ILE A 139 1.42 -17.59 -2.86
N ILE A 140 1.42 -18.44 -3.90
CA ILE A 140 0.43 -18.36 -4.98
C ILE A 140 -1.00 -18.53 -4.46
N GLN A 141 -1.23 -19.49 -3.56
CA GLN A 141 -2.54 -19.71 -2.95
C GLN A 141 -2.97 -18.51 -2.09
N ALA A 142 -2.04 -17.95 -1.32
CA ALA A 142 -2.27 -16.76 -0.51
C ALA A 142 -2.58 -15.56 -1.41
N GLU A 143 -1.89 -15.35 -2.53
CA GLU A 143 -2.21 -14.28 -3.47
C GLU A 143 -3.62 -14.41 -4.07
N ALA A 144 -4.03 -15.63 -4.42
CA ALA A 144 -5.36 -15.88 -5.01
C ALA A 144 -6.50 -15.82 -3.99
N SER A 145 -6.25 -16.08 -2.71
CA SER A 145 -7.28 -16.25 -1.68
C SER A 145 -6.91 -15.59 -0.35
N PHE A 146 -6.20 -14.46 -0.43
CA PHE A 146 -5.65 -13.81 0.76
C PHE A 146 -6.72 -13.47 1.79
N HIS A 147 -7.86 -12.97 1.30
CA HIS A 147 -8.94 -12.53 2.15
C HIS A 147 -9.58 -13.70 2.94
N SER A 148 -9.72 -14.89 2.35
CA SER A 148 -10.33 -16.05 3.02
C SER A 148 -9.37 -16.75 3.98
N ILE A 149 -8.07 -16.75 3.66
CA ILE A 149 -7.03 -17.39 4.47
C ILE A 149 -6.63 -16.50 5.66
N CYS A 150 -6.49 -15.20 5.43
CA CYS A 150 -6.02 -14.25 6.44
C CYS A 150 -7.11 -13.25 6.83
N ASN A 151 -7.51 -13.28 8.10
CA ASN A 151 -8.48 -12.34 8.65
C ASN A 151 -7.86 -10.99 9.04
N CYS A 152 -7.31 -10.28 8.06
CA CYS A 152 -6.79 -8.93 8.22
C CYS A 152 -7.89 -7.90 7.91
N SER A 153 -8.17 -7.02 8.87
CA SER A 153 -9.14 -5.93 8.72
C SER A 153 -8.45 -4.65 8.27
N HIS A 154 -9.03 -3.94 7.31
CA HIS A 154 -8.50 -2.65 6.90
C HIS A 154 -8.67 -1.60 8.00
N PRO A 155 -7.66 -0.75 8.25
CA PRO A 155 -7.82 0.39 9.15
C PRO A 155 -8.81 1.40 8.57
N CYS A 156 -9.54 2.11 9.43
CA CYS A 156 -10.41 3.22 8.98
C CYS A 156 -9.62 4.45 8.51
N TYR A 157 -8.30 4.41 8.55
CA TYR A 157 -7.43 5.44 8.03
C TYR A 157 -6.27 4.79 7.29
N GLU A 158 -5.88 5.35 6.15
CA GLU A 158 -4.77 4.85 5.35
C GLU A 158 -3.98 6.02 4.79
N THR A 159 -2.65 5.88 4.72
CA THR A 159 -1.79 6.86 4.05
C THR A 159 -1.12 6.18 2.87
N VAL A 160 -1.49 6.62 1.67
CA VAL A 160 -0.99 6.08 0.41
C VAL A 160 0.00 7.07 -0.19
N TYR A 161 1.14 6.55 -0.64
CA TYR A 161 2.15 7.30 -1.38
C TYR A 161 2.02 6.97 -2.86
N ASP A 162 1.44 7.89 -3.62
CA ASP A 162 1.38 7.79 -5.08
C ASP A 162 2.69 8.28 -5.68
N VAL A 163 3.21 7.52 -6.65
CA VAL A 163 4.50 7.79 -7.28
C VAL A 163 4.31 8.02 -8.77
N ASP A 164 4.70 9.21 -9.24
CA ASP A 164 4.85 9.52 -10.64
C ASP A 164 6.33 9.47 -11.02
N SER A 165 6.69 8.65 -12.01
CA SER A 165 8.07 8.53 -12.50
C SER A 165 8.22 9.12 -13.89
N SER A 166 9.26 9.91 -14.08
CA SER A 166 9.74 10.32 -15.41
C SER A 166 11.22 10.01 -15.55
N SER A 167 11.70 9.83 -16.77
CA SER A 167 13.09 9.45 -17.02
C SER A 167 13.71 10.23 -18.16
N VAL A 168 15.00 10.55 -18.03
CA VAL A 168 15.83 11.11 -19.09
C VAL A 168 17.14 10.31 -19.21
N VAL A 169 17.77 10.38 -20.38
CA VAL A 169 19.04 9.71 -20.64
C VAL A 169 20.14 10.22 -19.70
N PHE A 170 20.89 9.29 -19.13
CA PHE A 170 22.00 9.51 -18.22
C PHE A 170 23.16 8.52 -18.48
N PRO A 171 24.42 8.94 -18.33
CA PRO A 171 24.86 10.32 -18.28
C PRO A 171 24.77 11.01 -19.65
N ALA A 172 24.69 12.34 -19.64
CA ALA A 172 24.99 13.13 -20.83
C ALA A 172 26.45 12.94 -21.24
N LYS A 173 26.76 13.00 -22.54
CA LYS A 173 28.13 12.81 -23.07
C LYS A 173 29.17 13.74 -22.42
N SER A 174 28.80 14.98 -22.11
CA SER A 174 29.70 15.93 -21.43
C SER A 174 29.91 15.60 -19.95
N PHE A 175 28.93 14.94 -19.32
CA PHE A 175 29.00 14.58 -17.90
C PHE A 175 29.71 13.23 -17.67
N SER A 176 29.74 12.35 -18.68
CA SER A 176 30.47 11.08 -18.54
C SER A 176 31.96 11.26 -18.31
N ASP A 177 32.57 12.28 -18.91
CA ASP A 177 34.00 12.59 -18.68
C ASP A 177 34.27 12.90 -17.21
N TYR A 178 33.32 13.55 -16.54
CA TYR A 178 33.40 13.82 -15.11
C TYR A 178 33.29 12.51 -14.30
N LEU A 179 32.32 11.65 -14.62
CA LEU A 179 32.15 10.36 -13.94
C LEU A 179 33.39 9.47 -14.06
N ILE A 180 34.03 9.47 -15.23
CA ILE A 180 35.27 8.71 -15.48
C ILE A 180 36.43 9.32 -14.69
N LYS A 181 36.60 10.65 -14.71
CA LYS A 181 37.65 11.34 -13.93
C LYS A 181 37.54 11.13 -12.43
N GLN A 182 36.31 10.97 -11.92
CA GLN A 182 36.07 10.69 -10.50
C GLN A 182 36.16 9.20 -10.14
N ASN A 183 36.54 8.33 -11.09
CA ASN A 183 36.56 6.88 -10.92
C ASN A 183 35.21 6.29 -10.47
N ILE A 184 34.09 6.93 -10.86
CA ILE A 184 32.74 6.42 -10.61
C ILE A 184 32.34 5.41 -11.70
N SER A 185 32.85 5.59 -12.91
CA SER A 185 32.64 4.66 -14.03
C SER A 185 33.92 4.50 -14.83
N GLU A 186 34.14 3.31 -15.39
CA GLU A 186 35.32 3.03 -16.21
C GLU A 186 35.24 3.63 -17.62
N SER A 187 34.01 3.72 -18.17
CA SER A 187 33.75 4.25 -19.51
C SER A 187 32.35 4.84 -19.63
N TYR A 188 32.07 5.48 -20.78
CA TYR A 188 30.71 5.93 -21.12
C TYR A 188 29.73 4.76 -21.21
N ASP A 189 30.14 3.67 -21.86
CA ASP A 189 29.30 2.48 -22.04
C ASP A 189 29.04 1.78 -20.70
N HIS A 190 30.07 1.69 -19.84
CA HIS A 190 29.91 1.20 -18.47
C HIS A 190 28.90 2.06 -17.70
N ALA A 191 29.00 3.39 -17.78
CA ALA A 191 28.07 4.29 -17.11
C ALA A 191 26.62 4.12 -17.61
N ARG A 192 26.46 3.98 -18.93
CA ARG A 192 25.15 3.80 -19.57
C ARG A 192 24.51 2.46 -19.23
N ASN A 193 25.31 1.41 -19.03
CA ASN A 193 24.83 0.07 -18.76
C ASN A 193 24.68 -0.23 -17.27
N ASN A 194 25.37 0.48 -16.37
CA ASN A 194 25.36 0.15 -14.95
C ASN A 194 24.80 1.25 -14.02
N LEU A 195 24.88 2.52 -14.39
CA LEU A 195 24.50 3.60 -13.48
C LEU A 195 23.04 4.03 -13.64
N ILE A 196 22.37 4.24 -12.51
CA ILE A 196 21.04 4.83 -12.40
C ILE A 196 21.15 6.05 -11.50
N GLN A 197 20.66 7.20 -11.97
CA GLN A 197 20.47 8.36 -11.10
C GLN A 197 19.00 8.45 -10.71
N ILE A 198 18.71 8.71 -9.43
CA ILE A 198 17.33 8.82 -8.92
C ILE A 198 17.24 10.11 -8.13
N THR A 199 16.24 10.92 -8.43
CA THR A 199 15.89 12.10 -7.64
C THR A 199 14.46 11.96 -7.16
N ILE A 200 14.28 11.92 -5.84
CA ILE A 200 12.99 11.79 -5.19
C ILE A 200 12.61 13.14 -4.57
N SER A 201 11.39 13.59 -4.86
CA SER A 201 10.86 14.84 -4.34
C SER A 201 9.34 14.79 -4.21
N PHE A 202 8.77 15.62 -3.35
CA PHE A 202 7.32 15.75 -3.27
C PHE A 202 6.77 16.48 -4.51
N LYS A 203 5.68 15.95 -5.09
CA LYS A 203 4.98 16.53 -6.24
C LYS A 203 4.36 17.89 -5.88
N TYR A 204 3.78 17.97 -4.68
CA TYR A 204 3.14 19.16 -4.14
C TYR A 204 3.58 19.35 -2.68
N SER A 205 3.53 20.60 -2.19
CA SER A 205 3.74 20.91 -0.77
C SER A 205 2.49 20.70 0.09
N MET A 206 1.43 20.11 -0.46
CA MET A 206 0.16 19.84 0.22
C MET A 206 -0.09 18.33 0.30
N LEU A 207 -0.86 17.93 1.31
CA LEU A 207 -1.39 16.59 1.48
C LEU A 207 -2.83 16.58 1.00
N GLU A 208 -3.25 15.55 0.28
CA GLU A 208 -4.64 15.35 -0.11
C GLU A 208 -5.33 14.46 0.93
N GLU A 209 -6.43 14.93 1.52
CA GLU A 209 -7.23 14.16 2.48
C GLU A 209 -8.59 13.81 1.86
N ILE A 210 -8.87 12.51 1.76
CA ILE A 210 -10.09 11.95 1.18
C ILE A 210 -10.93 11.39 2.32
N ASN A 211 -11.99 12.10 2.66
CA ASN A 211 -12.90 11.73 3.75
C ASN A 211 -14.17 11.09 3.17
N HIS A 212 -14.44 9.84 3.54
CA HIS A 212 -15.71 9.19 3.20
C HIS A 212 -16.82 9.76 4.08
N VAL A 213 -17.92 10.13 3.44
CA VAL A 213 -19.13 10.65 4.10
C VAL A 213 -20.30 9.72 3.80
N PRO A 214 -21.24 9.52 4.74
CA PRO A 214 -22.38 8.66 4.50
C PRO A 214 -23.22 9.20 3.34
N LYS A 215 -23.65 8.32 2.43
CA LYS A 215 -24.48 8.70 1.28
C LYS A 215 -25.81 9.32 1.70
N LEU A 216 -26.38 8.81 2.79
CA LEU A 216 -27.63 9.30 3.35
C LEU A 216 -27.46 9.41 4.87
N THR A 217 -27.67 10.62 5.38
CA THR A 217 -27.77 10.85 6.82
C THR A 217 -29.20 10.58 7.30
N VAL A 218 -29.37 10.28 8.60
CA VAL A 218 -30.71 10.10 9.19
C VAL A 218 -31.59 11.33 8.97
N GLY A 219 -31.02 12.53 9.09
CA GLY A 219 -31.73 13.79 8.83
C GLY A 219 -32.21 13.91 7.38
N GLN A 220 -31.36 13.55 6.41
CA GLN A 220 -31.77 13.51 5.00
C GLN A 220 -32.84 12.45 4.75
N ALA A 221 -32.73 11.26 5.35
CA ALA A 221 -33.75 10.22 5.23
C ALA A 221 -35.12 10.69 5.74
N ILE A 222 -35.15 11.38 6.89
CA ILE A 222 -36.37 11.97 7.45
C ILE A 222 -36.89 13.11 6.55
N SER A 223 -35.99 13.94 6.03
CA SER A 223 -36.34 15.02 5.11
C SER A 223 -36.95 14.49 3.81
N ASP A 224 -36.38 13.42 3.24
CA ASP A 224 -36.87 12.78 2.03
C ASP A 224 -38.24 12.15 2.27
N LEU A 225 -38.42 11.45 3.40
CA LEU A 225 -39.71 10.89 3.80
C LEU A 225 -40.77 11.98 3.99
N GLY A 226 -40.44 13.05 4.73
CA GLY A 226 -41.32 14.19 4.94
C GLY A 226 -41.64 14.92 3.64
N GLY A 227 -40.67 15.02 2.72
CA GLY A 227 -40.84 15.56 1.38
C GLY A 227 -41.82 14.74 0.56
N TYR A 228 -41.69 13.41 0.54
CA TYR A 228 -42.65 12.53 -0.14
C TYR A 228 -44.05 12.61 0.46
N MET A 229 -44.17 12.62 1.80
CA MET A 229 -45.46 12.77 2.47
C MET A 229 -46.13 14.12 2.16
N GLY A 230 -45.38 15.21 2.24
CA GLY A 230 -45.89 16.55 1.91
C GLY A 230 -46.27 16.69 0.45
N PHE A 231 -45.50 16.09 -0.46
CA PHE A 231 -45.76 16.16 -1.90
C PHE A 231 -46.97 15.34 -2.32
N PHE A 232 -47.08 14.07 -1.89
CA PHE A 232 -48.15 13.17 -2.34
C PHE A 232 -49.46 13.34 -1.57
N LEU A 233 -49.39 13.62 -0.27
CA LEU A 233 -50.56 13.62 0.61
C LEU A 233 -50.93 15.03 1.10
N GLY A 234 -50.08 16.04 0.88
CA GLY A 234 -50.20 17.32 1.58
C GLY A 234 -50.04 17.17 3.11
N ALA A 235 -49.50 16.04 3.55
CA ALA A 235 -49.42 15.67 4.96
C ALA A 235 -48.12 16.19 5.59
N SER A 236 -48.19 16.53 6.87
CA SER A 236 -47.05 16.96 7.67
C SER A 236 -46.97 16.18 8.99
N ILE A 237 -45.94 16.46 9.79
CA ILE A 237 -45.84 15.90 11.14
C ILE A 237 -47.08 16.21 12.00
N LEU A 238 -47.72 17.38 11.78
CA LEU A 238 -48.92 17.77 12.50
C LEU A 238 -50.11 16.86 12.14
N THR A 239 -50.27 16.54 10.86
CA THR A 239 -51.34 15.62 10.43
C THR A 239 -51.16 14.21 11.01
N LEU A 240 -49.91 13.75 11.22
CA LEU A 240 -49.66 12.47 11.91
C LEU A 240 -50.06 12.54 13.39
N VAL A 241 -49.73 13.64 14.07
CA VAL A 241 -50.10 13.85 15.48
C VAL A 241 -51.62 13.90 15.64
N GLU A 242 -52.32 14.60 14.75
CA GLU A 242 -53.80 14.63 14.76
C GLU A 242 -54.42 13.24 14.60
N ILE A 243 -53.90 12.42 13.67
CA ILE A 243 -54.38 11.04 13.50
C ILE A 243 -54.16 10.22 14.78
N ILE A 244 -52.99 10.35 15.41
CA ILE A 244 -52.68 9.65 16.67
C ILE A 244 -53.65 10.09 17.78
N GLU A 245 -53.92 11.40 17.92
CA GLU A 245 -54.86 11.91 18.92
C GLU A 245 -56.28 11.34 18.73
N VAL A 246 -56.76 11.29 17.47
CA VAL A 246 -58.08 10.74 17.14
C VAL A 246 -58.17 9.25 17.48
N VAL A 247 -57.14 8.48 17.16
CA VAL A 247 -57.09 7.04 17.48
C VAL A 247 -57.06 6.82 19.00
N TYR A 248 -56.33 7.64 19.75
CA TYR A 248 -56.24 7.49 21.21
C TYR A 248 -57.50 7.94 21.96
N ARG A 249 -58.30 8.82 21.37
CA ARG A 249 -59.60 9.25 21.91
C ARG A 249 -60.76 8.33 21.53
N SER A 250 -60.55 7.40 20.60
CA SER A 250 -61.55 6.40 20.18
C SER A 250 -61.45 5.14 21.04
#